data_AF-A0A2H5X634-F1
#
_entry.id   AF-A0A2H5X634-F1
#
_cell.length_a   1.000
_cell.length_b   1.000
_cell.length_c   1.000
_cell.angle_alpha   90.00
_cell.angle_beta   90.00
_cell.angle_gamma   90.00
#
_symmetry.space_group_name_H-M   'P 1'
#
loop_
_entity.id
_entity.type
_entity.pdbx_description
1 polymer ?
#
loop_
_entity_poly.entity_id
_entity_poly.type
_entity_poly.pdbx_seq_one_letter_code
_entity_poly.pdbx_strand_id
1 'polypeptide(L)'
;MRFAVIAGCLALCIVCATAPGAQPTIRLSVQTEGHAPTLVAVNLPATVKTDEVRLLLLPERAEVPCDIRLMDKGVRQLLWIHPGGKREYLVEVGRAPSAPLRWQAQLKANALEITRDGNLVTRYVFSGATKPYLYPIHAQTGVPMTRAYPMEQREGESTDHPHQRSFWFTHGDVNGVDFWGEVGEKGRIVHREFSDISGGRVGTFITTRNEWRTPQGQLVCTDTR
;
A
#
# COMPACT_ATOMS: atom_id res chain seq x y z
N MET A 1 19.66 -15.45 5.76
CA MET A 1 18.85 -14.57 4.89
C MET A 1 17.51 -14.37 5.61
N ARG A 2 17.30 -13.21 6.23
CA ARG A 2 16.10 -12.93 7.05
C ARG A 2 14.96 -12.53 6.12
N PHE A 3 13.92 -13.34 6.04
CA PHE A 3 12.65 -12.95 5.42
C PHE A 3 11.92 -12.01 6.38
N ALA A 4 11.67 -10.77 5.96
CA ALA A 4 10.76 -9.90 6.68
C ALA A 4 9.33 -10.41 6.40
N VAL A 5 8.78 -11.14 7.37
CA VAL A 5 7.37 -11.53 7.41
C VAL A 5 6.62 -10.39 8.08
N ILE A 6 5.78 -9.68 7.34
CA ILE A 6 4.74 -8.84 7.95
C ILE A 6 3.54 -9.76 8.21
N ALA A 7 3.39 -10.10 9.50
CA ALA A 7 2.26 -10.71 10.20
C ALA A 7 1.66 -12.04 9.65
N GLY A 8 1.89 -13.13 10.39
CA GLY A 8 1.07 -14.35 10.37
C GLY A 8 1.56 -15.47 9.44
N CYS A 9 2.44 -16.34 9.95
CA CYS A 9 2.76 -17.70 9.47
C CYS A 9 2.47 -18.05 7.99
N LEU A 10 3.36 -17.65 7.08
CA LEU A 10 3.34 -18.08 5.68
C LEU A 10 4.22 -19.34 5.49
N ALA A 11 3.62 -20.53 5.41
CA ALA A 11 4.30 -21.71 4.89
C ALA A 11 4.17 -21.72 3.35
N LEU A 12 5.17 -21.17 2.66
CA LEU A 12 5.19 -21.10 1.20
C LEU A 12 6.03 -22.24 0.62
N CYS A 13 5.39 -23.22 -0.01
CA CYS A 13 6.07 -24.21 -0.84
C CYS A 13 5.98 -23.79 -2.31
N ILE A 14 7.12 -23.46 -2.91
CA ILE A 14 7.26 -23.17 -4.34
C ILE A 14 7.69 -24.46 -5.03
N VAL A 15 6.81 -25.04 -5.85
CA VAL A 15 7.18 -26.14 -6.75
C VAL A 15 7.15 -25.61 -8.18
N CYS A 16 8.33 -25.57 -8.82
CA CYS A 16 8.47 -25.25 -10.23
C CYS A 16 8.38 -26.54 -11.04
N ALA A 17 7.38 -26.63 -11.93
CA ALA A 17 7.32 -27.68 -12.94
C ALA A 17 7.51 -27.04 -14.32
N THR A 18 8.42 -27.59 -15.10
CA THR A 18 8.65 -27.19 -16.49
C THR A 18 8.78 -28.44 -17.33
N ALA A 19 7.88 -28.62 -18.30
CA ALA A 19 8.15 -29.47 -19.46
C ALA A 19 8.93 -28.65 -20.49
N PRO A 20 9.80 -29.26 -21.33
CA PRO A 20 10.49 -28.54 -22.39
C PRO A 20 9.50 -27.79 -23.29
N GLY A 21 9.68 -26.47 -23.43
CA GLY A 21 8.81 -25.60 -24.23
C GLY A 21 7.54 -25.08 -23.53
N ALA A 22 7.25 -25.52 -22.30
CA ALA A 22 6.13 -24.98 -21.52
C ALA A 22 6.56 -23.73 -20.72
N GLN A 23 5.68 -22.73 -20.64
CA GLN A 23 5.91 -21.59 -19.75
C GLN A 23 5.98 -22.06 -18.28
N PRO A 24 6.89 -21.50 -17.47
CA PRO A 24 7.07 -21.95 -16.10
C PRO A 24 5.80 -21.68 -15.29
N THR A 25 5.38 -22.70 -14.55
CA THR A 25 4.28 -22.58 -13.58
C THR A 25 4.83 -22.75 -12.19
N ILE A 26 4.31 -21.94 -11.26
CA ILE A 26 4.67 -21.99 -9.85
C ILE A 26 3.40 -22.30 -9.07
N ARG A 27 3.44 -23.34 -8.22
CA ARG A 27 2.40 -23.56 -7.22
C ARG A 27 2.75 -22.82 -5.94
N LEU A 28 1.75 -22.19 -5.33
CA LEU A 28 1.86 -21.53 -4.03
C LEU A 28 0.79 -22.10 -3.09
N SER A 29 1.19 -22.49 -1.88
CA SER A 29 0.30 -22.75 -0.76
C SER A 29 0.35 -21.55 0.19
N VAL A 30 -0.81 -21.04 0.58
CA VAL A 30 -0.93 -19.93 1.54
C VAL A 30 -1.90 -20.33 2.64
N GLN A 31 -1.47 -20.14 3.87
CA GLN A 31 -2.25 -20.37 5.07
C GLN A 31 -2.26 -19.09 5.90
N THR A 32 -3.44 -18.62 6.27
CA THR A 32 -3.61 -17.63 7.35
C THR A 32 -4.41 -18.25 8.49
N GLU A 33 -4.23 -17.74 9.71
CA GLU A 33 -4.93 -18.27 10.90
C GLU A 33 -6.45 -18.02 10.87
N GLY A 34 -6.91 -16.98 10.15
CA GLY A 34 -8.33 -16.64 10.01
C GLY A 34 -8.80 -16.55 8.57
N HIS A 35 -10.11 -16.32 8.41
CA HIS A 35 -10.78 -16.13 7.12
C HIS A 35 -10.87 -14.65 6.68
N ALA A 36 -10.07 -13.78 7.29
CA ALA A 36 -10.04 -12.37 6.94
C ALA A 36 -9.27 -12.15 5.63
N PRO A 37 -9.81 -11.35 4.70
CA PRO A 37 -9.06 -10.92 3.53
C PRO A 37 -7.76 -10.24 3.93
N THR A 38 -6.64 -10.71 3.39
CA THR A 38 -5.29 -10.28 3.77
C THR A 38 -4.48 -9.99 2.51
N LEU A 39 -3.80 -8.85 2.46
CA LEU A 39 -2.81 -8.60 1.41
C LEU A 39 -1.64 -9.56 1.59
N VAL A 40 -1.41 -10.42 0.59
CA VAL A 40 -0.27 -11.34 0.55
C VAL A 40 0.72 -10.84 -0.49
N ALA A 41 2.00 -10.90 -0.14
CA ALA A 41 3.11 -10.54 -1.01
C ALA A 41 4.15 -11.67 -1.02
N VAL A 42 4.52 -12.14 -2.21
CA VAL A 42 5.47 -13.23 -2.41
C VAL A 42 6.55 -12.81 -3.38
N ASN A 43 7.82 -12.96 -2.99
CA ASN A 43 8.92 -12.76 -3.92
C ASN A 43 8.99 -13.93 -4.90
N LEU A 44 8.91 -13.64 -6.19
CA LEU A 44 9.04 -14.63 -7.24
C LEU A 44 10.51 -15.04 -7.41
N PRO A 45 10.78 -16.28 -7.85
CA PRO A 45 12.14 -16.71 -8.18
C PRO A 45 12.82 -15.76 -9.17
N ALA A 46 14.13 -15.57 -9.03
CA ALA A 46 14.90 -14.66 -9.88
C ALA A 46 14.88 -15.04 -11.39
N THR A 47 14.46 -16.27 -11.72
CA THR A 47 14.23 -16.74 -13.09
C THR A 47 13.00 -16.11 -13.75
N VAL A 48 12.06 -15.56 -12.99
CA VAL A 48 10.92 -14.82 -13.51
C VAL A 48 11.37 -13.41 -13.91
N LYS A 49 11.38 -13.14 -15.23
CA LYS A 49 11.87 -11.88 -15.81
C LYS A 49 10.78 -11.00 -16.41
N THR A 50 9.51 -11.35 -16.22
CA THR A 50 8.34 -10.63 -16.76
C THR A 50 7.37 -10.26 -15.65
N ASP A 51 6.61 -9.19 -15.88
CA ASP A 51 5.51 -8.75 -15.03
C ASP A 51 4.16 -9.35 -15.49
N GLU A 52 4.17 -10.03 -16.64
CA GLU A 52 3.02 -10.78 -17.16
C GLU A 52 2.84 -12.06 -16.35
N VAL A 53 2.13 -11.95 -15.24
CA VAL A 53 1.83 -13.06 -14.35
C VAL A 53 0.33 -13.15 -14.13
N ARG A 54 -0.25 -14.33 -14.33
CA ARG A 54 -1.64 -14.64 -14.00
C ARG A 54 -1.69 -15.52 -12.77
N LEU A 55 -2.54 -15.16 -11.81
CA LEU A 55 -2.74 -15.93 -10.58
C LEU A 55 -4.10 -16.62 -10.61
N LEU A 56 -4.12 -17.93 -10.41
CA LEU A 56 -5.32 -18.74 -10.39
C LEU A 56 -5.49 -19.39 -9.01
N LEU A 57 -6.65 -19.24 -8.41
CA LEU A 57 -7.04 -19.96 -7.19
C LEU A 57 -7.45 -21.40 -7.54
N LEU A 58 -6.89 -22.37 -6.83
CA LEU A 58 -7.17 -23.80 -7.01
C LEU A 58 -8.23 -24.29 -6.01
N PRO A 59 -8.97 -25.36 -6.36
CA PRO A 59 -8.85 -26.19 -7.56
C PRO A 59 -9.56 -25.65 -8.82
N GLU A 60 -10.49 -24.71 -8.70
CA GLU A 60 -11.36 -24.26 -9.80
C GLU A 60 -10.62 -23.49 -10.89
N ARG A 61 -9.37 -23.09 -10.63
CA ARG A 61 -8.56 -22.21 -11.48
C ARG A 61 -9.24 -20.86 -11.76
N ALA A 62 -9.98 -20.36 -10.78
CA ALA A 62 -10.58 -19.03 -10.86
C ALA A 62 -9.48 -17.97 -10.83
N GLU A 63 -9.48 -17.03 -11.78
CA GLU A 63 -8.47 -15.97 -11.80
C GLU A 63 -8.66 -15.01 -10.63
N VAL A 64 -7.55 -14.70 -9.95
CA VAL A 64 -7.49 -13.75 -8.84
C VAL A 64 -6.74 -12.51 -9.31
N PRO A 65 -7.30 -11.31 -9.14
CA PRO A 65 -6.58 -10.07 -9.42
C PRO A 65 -5.26 -10.02 -8.64
N CYS A 66 -4.17 -9.80 -9.36
CA CYS A 66 -2.84 -9.67 -8.79
C CYS A 66 -2.06 -8.54 -9.46
N ASP A 67 -1.08 -8.02 -8.76
CA ASP A 67 -0.11 -7.05 -9.28
C ASP A 67 1.32 -7.58 -9.06
N ILE A 68 2.23 -7.16 -9.94
CA ILE A 68 3.67 -7.37 -9.78
C ILE A 68 4.30 -6.02 -9.43
N ARG A 69 5.15 -6.01 -8.39
CA ARG A 69 6.02 -4.87 -8.09
C ARG A 69 7.47 -5.25 -8.24
N LEU A 70 8.24 -4.37 -8.88
CA LEU A 70 9.68 -4.50 -8.96
C LEU A 70 10.29 -3.82 -7.73
N MET A 71 10.83 -4.64 -6.84
CA MET A 71 11.52 -4.19 -5.63
C MET A 71 13.02 -3.97 -5.92
N ASP A 72 13.73 -3.43 -4.93
CA ASP A 72 15.18 -3.27 -4.98
C ASP A 72 15.92 -4.53 -5.45
N LYS A 73 17.04 -4.33 -6.13
CA LYS A 73 17.87 -5.41 -6.70
C LYS A 73 17.14 -6.28 -7.74
N GLY A 74 16.03 -5.79 -8.30
CA GLY A 74 15.29 -6.43 -9.39
C GLY A 74 14.43 -7.61 -8.96
N VAL A 75 14.09 -7.71 -7.66
CA VAL A 75 13.21 -8.76 -7.15
C VAL A 75 11.77 -8.43 -7.53
N ARG A 76 11.10 -9.35 -8.24
CA ARG A 76 9.67 -9.22 -8.53
C ARG A 76 8.86 -9.78 -7.38
N GLN A 77 7.98 -8.97 -6.82
CA GLN A 77 7.03 -9.36 -5.79
C GLN A 77 5.64 -9.45 -6.39
N LEU A 78 5.00 -10.61 -6.23
CA LEU A 78 3.59 -10.85 -6.57
C LEU A 78 2.71 -10.48 -5.38
N LEU A 79 1.67 -9.67 -5.62
CA LEU A 79 0.74 -9.20 -4.61
C LEU A 79 -0.71 -9.54 -4.99
N TRP A 80 -1.52 -9.93 -4.01
CA TRP A 80 -2.97 -10.12 -4.16
C TRP A 80 -3.68 -10.10 -2.80
N ILE A 81 -5.00 -9.96 -2.82
CA ILE A 81 -5.81 -10.15 -1.61
C ILE A 81 -6.17 -11.64 -1.46
N HIS A 82 -5.56 -12.31 -0.50
CA HIS A 82 -5.88 -13.68 -0.13
C HIS A 82 -7.16 -13.69 0.73
N PRO A 83 -8.16 -14.55 0.44
CA PRO A 83 -9.45 -14.55 1.14
C PRO A 83 -9.39 -15.15 2.56
N GLY A 84 -8.24 -15.67 2.98
CA GLY A 84 -8.03 -16.27 4.29
C GLY A 84 -8.14 -17.81 4.29
N GLY A 85 -7.65 -18.42 5.37
CA GLY A 85 -7.55 -19.86 5.57
C GLY A 85 -6.47 -20.52 4.72
N LYS A 86 -6.61 -21.83 4.44
CA LYS A 86 -5.72 -22.54 3.52
C LYS A 86 -6.21 -22.37 2.09
N ARG A 87 -5.36 -21.87 1.20
CA ARG A 87 -5.64 -21.81 -0.25
C ARG A 87 -4.41 -22.22 -1.04
N GLU A 88 -4.65 -22.84 -2.19
CA GLU A 88 -3.63 -23.21 -3.16
C GLU A 88 -3.78 -22.33 -4.40
N TYR A 89 -2.68 -21.95 -5.00
CA TYR A 89 -2.64 -21.11 -6.18
C TYR A 89 -1.72 -21.68 -7.25
N LEU A 90 -2.04 -21.36 -8.50
CA LEU A 90 -1.17 -21.54 -9.66
C LEU A 90 -0.80 -20.18 -10.22
N VAL A 91 0.49 -19.95 -10.37
CA VAL A 91 1.07 -18.77 -11.02
C VAL A 91 1.47 -19.18 -12.43
N GLU A 92 0.84 -18.59 -13.44
CA GLU A 92 1.23 -18.74 -14.84
C GLU A 92 2.13 -17.57 -15.24
N VAL A 93 3.41 -17.83 -15.50
CA VAL A 93 4.41 -16.82 -15.87
C VAL A 93 4.42 -16.62 -17.38
N GLY A 94 4.45 -15.37 -17.85
CA GLY A 94 4.36 -15.02 -19.27
C GLY A 94 2.92 -14.93 -19.77
N ARG A 95 1.97 -14.74 -18.85
CA ARG A 95 0.55 -14.54 -19.15
C ARG A 95 0.03 -13.35 -18.37
N ALA A 96 -0.45 -12.33 -19.08
CA ALA A 96 -1.05 -11.17 -18.43
C ALA A 96 -2.35 -11.54 -17.68
N PRO A 97 -2.63 -10.90 -16.53
CA PRO A 97 -3.94 -11.02 -15.89
C PRO A 97 -5.04 -10.42 -16.78
N SER A 98 -6.17 -11.11 -16.88
CA SER A 98 -7.36 -10.68 -17.61
C SER A 98 -8.18 -9.64 -16.85
N ALA A 99 -8.06 -9.60 -15.51
CA ALA A 99 -8.72 -8.59 -14.70
C ALA A 99 -8.31 -7.17 -15.15
N PRO A 100 -9.24 -6.19 -15.22
CA PRO A 100 -8.89 -4.82 -15.57
C PRO A 100 -8.11 -4.13 -14.46
N LEU A 101 -7.32 -3.11 -14.81
CA LEU A 101 -6.78 -2.16 -13.84
C LEU A 101 -7.95 -1.37 -13.24
N ARG A 102 -8.06 -1.38 -11.91
CA ARG A 102 -9.17 -0.72 -11.20
C ARG A 102 -8.71 0.43 -10.35
N TRP A 103 -7.50 0.36 -9.84
CA TRP A 103 -6.91 1.36 -8.96
C TRP A 103 -6.06 2.33 -9.74
N GLN A 104 -6.25 3.62 -9.47
CA GLN A 104 -5.53 4.68 -10.16
C GLN A 104 -5.06 5.72 -9.14
N ALA A 105 -3.90 6.30 -9.43
CA ALA A 105 -3.34 7.41 -8.68
C ALA A 105 -3.19 8.60 -9.63
N GLN A 106 -3.70 9.76 -9.23
CA GLN A 106 -3.57 10.99 -10.02
C GLN A 106 -3.00 12.11 -9.15
N LEU A 107 -1.84 12.63 -9.55
CA LEU A 107 -1.23 13.77 -8.87
C LEU A 107 -2.08 15.03 -9.12
N LYS A 108 -2.40 15.73 -8.04
CA LYS A 108 -3.04 17.05 -8.02
C LYS A 108 -2.06 18.07 -7.43
N ALA A 109 -2.46 19.33 -7.37
CA ALA A 109 -1.61 20.42 -6.90
C ALA A 109 -1.01 20.19 -5.49
N ASN A 110 -1.80 19.63 -4.56
CA ASN A 110 -1.41 19.46 -3.15
C ASN A 110 -1.60 18.05 -2.60
N ALA A 111 -2.08 17.11 -3.42
CA ALA A 111 -2.40 15.76 -3.00
C ALA A 111 -2.26 14.76 -4.15
N LEU A 112 -2.05 13.49 -3.80
CA LEU A 112 -2.20 12.36 -4.71
C LEU A 112 -3.58 11.75 -4.50
N GLU A 113 -4.44 11.84 -5.50
CA GLU A 113 -5.80 11.30 -5.48
C GLU A 113 -5.78 9.82 -5.84
N ILE A 114 -6.38 8.97 -5.00
CA ILE A 114 -6.44 7.53 -5.18
C ILE A 114 -7.89 7.12 -5.41
N THR A 115 -8.15 6.51 -6.57
CA THR A 115 -9.49 6.06 -6.96
C THR A 115 -9.51 4.58 -7.24
N ARG A 116 -10.70 3.98 -7.09
CA ARG A 116 -11.01 2.62 -7.52
C ARG A 116 -12.26 2.65 -8.39
N ASP A 117 -12.17 2.09 -9.59
CA ASP A 117 -13.25 2.07 -10.57
C ASP A 117 -13.83 3.49 -10.78
N GLY A 118 -12.96 4.52 -10.79
CA GLY A 118 -13.32 5.94 -10.92
C GLY A 118 -13.81 6.63 -9.64
N ASN A 119 -14.10 5.89 -8.57
CA ASN A 119 -14.60 6.44 -7.31
C ASN A 119 -13.47 6.79 -6.35
N LEU A 120 -13.56 7.94 -5.68
CA LEU A 120 -12.56 8.38 -4.70
C LEU A 120 -12.52 7.44 -3.49
N VAL A 121 -11.34 6.86 -3.24
CA VAL A 121 -11.07 6.08 -2.02
C VAL A 121 -10.38 6.95 -0.98
N THR A 122 -9.30 7.63 -1.35
CA THR A 122 -8.58 8.55 -0.46
C THR A 122 -7.71 9.53 -1.23
N ARG A 123 -7.15 10.52 -0.53
CA ARG A 123 -6.06 11.35 -1.04
C ARG A 123 -4.92 11.35 -0.05
N TYR A 124 -3.70 11.15 -0.53
CA TYR A 124 -2.50 11.50 0.23
C TYR A 124 -2.23 12.99 0.06
N VAL A 125 -2.62 13.77 1.07
CA VAL A 125 -2.42 15.22 1.10
C VAL A 125 -1.01 15.48 1.61
N PHE A 126 -0.18 16.09 0.78
CA PHE A 126 1.25 16.25 1.05
C PHE A 126 1.68 17.70 1.29
N SER A 127 0.78 18.65 1.11
CA SER A 127 1.03 20.06 1.37
C SER A 127 -0.23 20.77 1.90
N GLY A 128 -0.03 21.90 2.58
CA GLY A 128 -1.11 22.67 3.23
C GLY A 128 -1.28 22.38 4.73
N ALA A 129 -0.60 21.38 5.29
CA ALA A 129 -0.57 21.08 6.72
C ALA A 129 0.88 20.99 7.25
N THR A 130 1.04 20.75 8.55
CA THR A 130 2.36 20.54 9.19
C THR A 130 2.94 19.16 8.89
N LYS A 131 2.12 18.21 8.46
CA LYS A 131 2.48 16.84 8.11
C LYS A 131 1.55 16.30 7.02
N PRO A 132 1.99 15.33 6.19
CA PRO A 132 1.10 14.65 5.27
C PRO A 132 0.02 13.86 6.01
N TYR A 133 -1.05 13.49 5.32
CA TYR A 133 -2.12 12.65 5.86
C TYR A 133 -2.97 12.06 4.74
N LEU A 134 -3.72 11.00 5.04
CA LEU A 134 -4.75 10.47 4.14
C LEU A 134 -6.12 11.04 4.51
N TYR A 135 -6.80 11.69 3.57
CA TYR A 135 -8.17 12.16 3.76
C TYR A 135 -8.86 12.49 2.41
N PRO A 136 -10.17 12.20 2.25
CA PRO A 136 -10.98 11.35 3.12
C PRO A 136 -10.52 9.89 3.05
N ILE A 137 -11.07 9.01 3.89
CA ILE A 137 -10.96 7.55 3.69
C ILE A 137 -12.38 7.02 3.53
N HIS A 138 -12.72 6.59 2.32
CA HIS A 138 -14.03 6.02 2.03
C HIS A 138 -13.97 4.49 2.00
N ALA A 139 -14.98 3.85 2.59
CA ALA A 139 -15.28 2.45 2.33
C ALA A 139 -15.68 2.26 0.86
N GLN A 140 -15.73 1.00 0.41
CA GLN A 140 -16.21 0.68 -0.94
C GLN A 140 -17.66 1.12 -1.18
N THR A 141 -18.46 1.26 -0.12
CA THR A 141 -19.83 1.79 -0.17
C THR A 141 -19.89 3.32 -0.27
N GLY A 142 -18.75 4.01 -0.24
CA GLY A 142 -18.65 5.48 -0.22
C GLY A 142 -18.77 6.10 1.18
N VAL A 143 -19.01 5.29 2.22
CA VAL A 143 -19.14 5.78 3.60
C VAL A 143 -17.77 6.27 4.12
N PRO A 144 -17.66 7.49 4.69
CA PRO A 144 -16.43 7.96 5.31
C PRO A 144 -16.11 7.15 6.57
N MET A 145 -14.88 6.66 6.65
CA MET A 145 -14.39 5.77 7.72
C MET A 145 -13.70 6.51 8.87
N THR A 146 -13.31 7.76 8.65
CA THR A 146 -12.65 8.62 9.63
C THR A 146 -13.42 9.93 9.78
N ARG A 147 -13.29 10.57 10.94
CA ARG A 147 -13.82 11.92 11.16
C ARG A 147 -13.30 12.93 10.14
N ALA A 148 -14.03 14.02 9.95
CA ALA A 148 -13.73 15.07 8.99
C ALA A 148 -12.87 16.20 9.59
N TYR A 149 -13.06 16.50 10.88
CA TYR A 149 -12.28 17.54 11.55
C TYR A 149 -10.78 17.15 11.67
N PRO A 150 -9.83 18.07 11.42
CA PRO A 150 -10.00 19.51 11.12
C PRO A 150 -10.11 19.87 9.63
N MET A 151 -10.17 18.90 8.72
CA MET A 151 -10.18 19.17 7.28
C MET A 151 -11.49 19.79 6.83
N GLU A 152 -12.60 19.40 7.45
CA GLU A 152 -13.94 19.95 7.24
C GLU A 152 -14.64 20.13 8.59
N GLN A 153 -15.52 21.13 8.68
CA GLN A 153 -16.44 21.27 9.81
C GLN A 153 -17.74 20.55 9.49
N ARG A 154 -18.17 19.65 10.38
CA ARG A 154 -19.45 18.93 10.27
C ARG A 154 -20.24 19.08 11.55
N GLU A 155 -21.54 19.29 11.42
CA GLU A 155 -22.44 19.38 12.56
C GLU A 155 -22.38 18.09 13.38
N GLY A 156 -22.23 18.22 14.71
CA GLY A 156 -22.12 17.10 15.64
C GLY A 156 -20.73 16.46 15.74
N GLU A 157 -19.75 16.83 14.91
CA GLU A 157 -18.36 16.40 15.12
C GLU A 157 -17.66 17.26 16.18
N SER A 158 -16.81 16.63 17.00
CA SER A 158 -15.94 17.33 17.94
C SER A 158 -14.85 18.10 17.19
N THR A 159 -14.58 19.34 17.62
CA THR A 159 -13.50 20.18 17.10
C THR A 159 -12.22 20.13 17.95
N ASP A 160 -12.06 19.05 18.72
CA ASP A 160 -10.90 18.81 19.56
C ASP A 160 -9.71 18.22 18.79
N HIS A 161 -8.53 18.33 19.39
CA HIS A 161 -7.29 17.73 18.88
C HIS A 161 -7.08 17.98 17.38
N PRO A 162 -6.91 19.25 16.93
CA PRO A 162 -6.77 19.60 15.51
C PRO A 162 -5.54 18.97 14.84
N HIS A 163 -4.65 18.34 15.60
CA HIS A 163 -3.54 17.56 15.06
C HIS A 163 -3.92 16.14 14.58
N GLN A 164 -5.10 15.64 14.95
CA GLN A 164 -5.61 14.32 14.55
C GLN A 164 -6.28 14.40 13.18
N ARG A 165 -5.45 14.50 12.13
CA ARG A 165 -5.88 14.55 10.73
C ARG A 165 -6.10 13.15 10.17
N SER A 166 -7.34 12.64 10.31
CA SER A 166 -7.77 11.35 9.78
C SER A 166 -6.72 10.25 9.99
N PHE A 167 -6.04 9.80 8.95
CA PHE A 167 -4.99 8.80 9.05
C PHE A 167 -3.61 9.39 8.77
N TRP A 168 -2.85 9.56 9.84
CA TRP A 168 -1.42 9.75 9.84
C TRP A 168 -0.84 9.33 11.18
N PHE A 169 0.39 8.83 11.17
CA PHE A 169 1.11 8.47 12.40
C PHE A 169 2.49 9.11 12.44
N THR A 170 2.88 9.63 13.59
CA THR A 170 4.14 10.34 13.81
C THR A 170 4.50 10.32 15.30
N HIS A 171 5.65 10.90 15.66
CA HIS A 171 6.16 10.99 17.02
C HIS A 171 5.99 12.40 17.61
N GLY A 172 5.71 12.47 18.90
CA GLY A 172 5.56 13.74 19.63
C GLY A 172 6.88 14.36 20.13
N ASP A 173 7.97 13.61 20.15
CA ASP A 173 9.32 14.14 20.39
C ASP A 173 10.31 13.37 19.52
N VAL A 174 11.02 14.09 18.67
CA VAL A 174 12.19 13.60 17.95
C VAL A 174 13.30 14.63 18.12
N ASN A 175 14.32 14.28 18.90
CA ASN A 175 15.44 15.17 19.23
C ASN A 175 15.00 16.53 19.83
N GLY A 176 13.99 16.51 20.72
CA GLY A 176 13.48 17.71 21.39
C GLY A 176 12.50 18.54 20.56
N VAL A 177 12.03 18.02 19.42
CA VAL A 177 11.08 18.69 18.53
C VAL A 177 9.79 17.88 18.43
N ASP A 178 8.66 18.55 18.63
CA ASP A 178 7.34 17.93 18.55
C ASP A 178 6.79 17.92 17.11
N PHE A 179 6.65 16.72 16.55
CA PHE A 179 6.09 16.48 15.21
C PHE A 179 4.64 15.95 15.24
N TRP A 180 4.06 15.79 16.44
CA TRP A 180 2.68 15.39 16.64
C TRP A 180 1.74 16.60 16.65
N GLY A 181 2.08 17.62 17.44
CA GLY A 181 1.33 18.86 17.55
C GLY A 181 1.27 19.69 16.26
N GLU A 182 0.29 20.61 16.17
CA GLU A 182 0.18 21.57 15.05
C GLU A 182 0.16 23.04 15.49
N VAL A 183 0.04 23.31 16.79
CA VAL A 183 -0.11 24.66 17.33
C VAL A 183 1.18 25.09 18.04
N GLY A 184 1.64 26.31 17.74
CA GLY A 184 2.87 26.88 18.30
C GLY A 184 4.12 26.44 17.54
N GLU A 185 5.27 26.46 18.22
CA GLU A 185 6.56 26.07 17.65
C GLU A 185 6.69 24.55 17.52
N LYS A 186 6.08 24.00 16.46
CA LYS A 186 6.07 22.56 16.16
C LYS A 186 6.89 22.23 14.92
N GLY A 187 7.46 21.03 14.92
CA GLY A 187 8.15 20.47 13.77
C GLY A 187 7.19 20.21 12.61
N ARG A 188 7.75 20.13 11.40
CA ARG A 188 7.01 19.84 10.18
C ARG A 188 7.58 18.62 9.48
N ILE A 189 6.70 17.73 9.04
CA ILE A 189 7.05 16.67 8.10
C ILE A 189 6.73 17.19 6.70
N VAL A 190 7.78 17.41 5.91
CA VAL A 190 7.71 17.95 4.57
C VAL A 190 7.88 16.82 3.58
N HIS A 191 6.82 16.50 2.85
CA HIS A 191 6.91 15.60 1.71
C HIS A 191 7.86 16.18 0.66
N ARG A 192 8.77 15.35 0.15
CA ARG A 192 9.75 15.74 -0.88
C ARG A 192 9.44 15.15 -2.23
N GLU A 193 9.20 13.85 -2.25
CA GLU A 193 8.92 13.14 -3.49
C GLU A 193 8.11 11.88 -3.24
N PHE A 194 7.45 11.44 -4.30
CA PHE A 194 7.06 10.06 -4.45
C PHE A 194 8.19 9.33 -5.18
N SER A 195 8.85 8.39 -4.50
CA SER A 195 9.85 7.54 -5.13
C SER A 195 9.23 6.34 -5.84
N ASP A 196 7.97 6.01 -5.54
CA ASP A 196 7.15 5.07 -6.31
C ASP A 196 5.67 5.46 -6.22
N ILE A 197 4.96 5.33 -7.35
CA ILE A 197 3.50 5.44 -7.44
C ILE A 197 3.04 4.44 -8.49
N SER A 198 2.22 3.47 -8.07
CA SER A 198 1.61 2.52 -8.99
C SER A 198 0.16 2.26 -8.62
N GLY A 199 -0.74 2.53 -9.57
CA GLY A 199 -2.08 1.93 -9.57
C GLY A 199 -2.01 0.48 -10.03
N GLY A 200 -3.13 -0.25 -9.94
CA GLY A 200 -3.11 -1.69 -10.15
C GLY A 200 -4.48 -2.35 -10.14
N ARG A 201 -4.47 -3.68 -10.08
CA ARG A 201 -5.65 -4.53 -9.94
C ARG A 201 -6.03 -4.75 -8.48
N VAL A 202 -5.03 -4.77 -7.61
CA VAL A 202 -5.14 -5.05 -6.17
C VAL A 202 -5.27 -3.78 -5.38
N GLY A 203 -4.47 -2.76 -5.69
CA GLY A 203 -4.41 -1.52 -4.93
C GLY A 203 -3.61 -0.43 -5.64
N THR A 204 -3.49 0.71 -4.96
CA THR A 204 -2.45 1.70 -5.27
C THR A 204 -1.33 1.57 -4.25
N PHE A 205 -0.09 1.49 -4.73
CA PHE A 205 1.10 1.47 -3.90
C PHE A 205 1.84 2.79 -4.08
N ILE A 206 2.22 3.39 -2.95
CA ILE A 206 2.96 4.65 -2.92
C ILE A 206 4.17 4.47 -2.03
N THR A 207 5.28 5.08 -2.40
CA THR A 207 6.43 5.27 -1.53
C THR A 207 6.81 6.73 -1.53
N THR A 208 6.91 7.30 -0.34
CA THR A 208 7.14 8.73 -0.11
C THR A 208 8.45 8.92 0.62
N ARG A 209 9.19 9.98 0.27
CA ARG A 209 10.30 10.47 1.08
C ARG A 209 9.91 11.77 1.73
N ASN A 210 10.13 11.86 3.04
CA ASN A 210 9.79 13.06 3.79
C ASN A 210 10.97 13.51 4.64
N GLU A 211 11.03 14.82 4.87
CA GLU A 211 11.98 15.46 5.75
C GLU A 211 11.27 15.98 6.99
N TRP A 212 11.85 15.71 8.14
CA TRP A 212 11.37 16.18 9.42
C TRP A 212 12.19 17.40 9.80
N ARG A 213 11.55 18.56 9.86
CA ARG A 213 12.20 19.85 10.09
C ARG A 213 11.74 20.53 11.37
N THR A 214 12.66 21.22 12.04
CA THR A 214 12.35 22.08 13.19
C THR A 214 11.42 23.24 12.78
N PRO A 215 10.82 23.97 13.73
CA PRO A 215 10.06 25.19 13.43
C PRO A 215 10.88 26.23 12.64
N GLN A 216 12.20 26.29 12.87
CA GLN A 216 13.15 27.16 12.18
C GLN A 216 13.62 26.59 10.83
N GLY A 217 13.10 25.44 10.40
CA GLY A 217 13.36 24.83 9.11
C GLY A 217 14.62 23.97 9.04
N GLN A 218 15.32 23.73 10.15
CA GLN A 218 16.50 22.87 10.19
C GLN A 218 16.09 21.40 10.03
N LEU A 219 16.87 20.61 9.28
CA LEU A 219 16.60 19.19 9.09
C LEU A 219 16.96 18.40 10.35
N VAL A 220 16.02 17.62 10.87
CA VAL A 220 16.20 16.72 12.02
C VAL A 220 16.47 15.29 11.55
N CYS A 221 15.61 14.76 10.67
CA CYS A 221 15.77 13.45 10.08
C CYS A 221 14.98 13.31 8.77
N THR A 222 15.10 12.16 8.12
CA THR A 222 14.31 11.80 6.93
C THR A 222 13.67 10.44 7.14
N ASP A 223 12.48 10.23 6.57
CA ASP A 223 11.85 8.92 6.50
C ASP A 223 11.52 8.52 5.05
N THR A 224 11.28 7.22 4.88
CA THR A 224 10.67 6.67 3.67
C THR A 224 9.51 5.80 4.12
N ARG A 225 8.31 6.07 3.59
CA ARG A 225 7.06 5.38 3.93
C ARG A 225 6.43 4.79 2.70
#